data_AF-A0AA38S8F2-F1
#
_entry.id   AF-A0AA38S8F2-F1
#
_cell.length_a   1.000
_cell.length_b   1.000
_cell.length_c   1.000
_cell.angle_alpha   90.00
_cell.angle_beta   90.00
_cell.angle_gamma   90.00
#
_symmetry.space_group_name_H-M   'P 1'
#
loop_
_entity.id
_entity.type
_entity.pdbx_description
1 polymer ?
#
loop_
_entity_poly.entity_id
_entity_poly.type
_entity_poly.pdbx_seq_one_letter_code
_entity_poly.pdbx_strand_id
1 'polypeptide(L)'
;MHCGNGKRSAKASARAEPVGLPFEHRRVFIGLPSAPNYTFVHEATYASRISFYDYIVVGGGTIGILVATTLSANASVLLHERGGSPYTNINVTCVENFGTYLFDTTPNSPSQRFGVEGVLNACPRVLGHWVVVLPLMRGSTLLVKKYSP
;
A
#
# COMPACT_ATOMS: atom_id res chain seq x y z
N MET A 1 9.87 -6.87 -70.25
CA MET A 1 8.49 -6.84 -70.79
C MET A 1 7.58 -7.58 -69.82
N HIS A 2 6.50 -6.92 -69.37
CA HIS A 2 5.29 -7.45 -68.68
C HIS A 2 5.47 -8.20 -67.33
N CYS A 3 4.97 -7.77 -66.15
CA CYS A 3 3.72 -7.13 -65.66
C CYS A 3 2.63 -8.13 -65.19
N GLY A 4 2.26 -8.01 -63.90
CA GLY A 4 1.00 -8.43 -63.27
C GLY A 4 1.04 -9.72 -62.42
N ASN A 5 0.29 -9.91 -61.32
CA ASN A 5 -0.52 -9.05 -60.45
C ASN A 5 -1.04 -9.95 -59.28
N GLY A 6 -1.26 -9.45 -58.06
CA GLY A 6 -2.31 -10.03 -57.18
C GLY A 6 -2.07 -10.23 -55.67
N LYS A 7 -2.64 -9.28 -54.90
CA LYS A 7 -3.29 -9.42 -53.57
C LYS A 7 -2.40 -9.60 -52.32
N ARG A 8 -2.05 -8.45 -51.72
CA ARG A 8 -1.77 -8.31 -50.28
C ARG A 8 -3.09 -8.37 -49.52
N SER A 9 -3.26 -9.35 -48.64
CA SER A 9 -4.34 -9.36 -47.65
C SER A 9 -3.83 -8.69 -46.38
N ALA A 10 -4.36 -7.51 -46.07
CA ALA A 10 -4.08 -6.79 -44.83
C ALA A 10 -4.83 -7.50 -43.69
N LYS A 11 -4.10 -8.10 -42.75
CA LYS A 11 -4.68 -8.58 -41.50
C LYS A 11 -4.69 -7.42 -40.51
N ALA A 12 -5.88 -6.90 -40.22
CA ALA A 12 -6.12 -5.94 -39.16
C ALA A 12 -5.64 -6.53 -37.82
N SER A 13 -4.69 -5.88 -37.17
CA SER A 13 -4.36 -6.11 -35.76
C SER A 13 -4.79 -4.87 -35.00
N ALA A 14 -5.89 -5.00 -34.26
CA ALA A 14 -6.52 -3.95 -33.49
C ALA A 14 -5.49 -3.28 -32.56
N ARG A 15 -5.28 -1.98 -32.77
CA ARG A 15 -4.63 -1.07 -31.85
C ARG A 15 -5.62 -0.87 -30.70
N ALA A 16 -5.33 -1.48 -29.54
CA ALA A 16 -6.07 -1.19 -28.33
C ALA A 16 -5.71 0.23 -27.89
N GLU A 17 -6.63 1.17 -28.16
CA GLU A 17 -6.57 2.51 -27.60
C GLU A 17 -6.67 2.41 -26.07
N PRO A 18 -5.73 3.01 -25.30
CA PRO A 18 -5.87 3.05 -23.85
C PRO A 18 -7.06 3.95 -23.51
N VAL A 19 -8.07 3.39 -22.86
CA VAL A 19 -9.17 4.15 -22.25
C VAL A 19 -8.56 5.06 -21.20
N GLY A 20 -8.29 6.30 -21.60
CA GLY A 20 -7.86 7.37 -20.70
C GLY A 20 -8.97 7.66 -19.71
N LEU A 21 -8.74 7.35 -18.44
CA LEU A 21 -9.55 7.91 -17.37
C LEU A 21 -9.10 9.37 -17.17
N PRO A 22 -10.01 10.35 -17.27
CA PRO A 22 -9.65 11.75 -17.26
C PRO A 22 -9.06 12.19 -15.91
N PHE A 23 -8.05 13.03 -16.05
CA PHE A 23 -7.57 14.16 -15.25
C PHE A 23 -8.04 14.36 -13.80
N GLU A 24 -7.05 14.69 -12.97
CA GLU A 24 -7.11 15.52 -11.76
C GLU A 24 -7.77 14.93 -10.50
N HIS A 25 -7.04 14.08 -9.80
CA HIS A 25 -7.04 14.04 -8.34
C HIS A 25 -5.65 13.57 -7.90
N ARG A 26 -5.11 14.12 -6.82
CA ARG A 26 -3.84 13.66 -6.23
C ARG A 26 -4.03 12.21 -5.81
N ARG A 27 -3.53 11.27 -6.61
CA ARG A 27 -3.77 9.83 -6.42
C ARG A 27 -2.59 9.23 -5.68
N VAL A 28 -2.71 9.10 -4.37
CA VAL A 28 -2.06 7.99 -3.66
C VAL A 28 -2.85 6.76 -4.04
N PHE A 29 -2.24 5.81 -4.74
CA PHE A 29 -2.84 4.49 -4.90
C PHE A 29 -2.30 3.59 -3.82
N ILE A 30 -3.17 3.13 -2.92
CA ILE A 30 -2.81 2.16 -1.89
C ILE A 30 -3.32 0.79 -2.32
N GLY A 31 -2.42 -0.12 -2.68
CA GLY A 31 -2.77 -1.51 -3.01
C GLY A 31 -2.94 -2.35 -1.75
N LEU A 32 -4.12 -2.95 -1.49
CA LEU A 32 -4.40 -3.85 -0.36
C LEU A 32 -5.08 -5.16 -0.82
N PRO A 33 -5.25 -6.17 0.06
CA PRO A 33 -5.99 -7.42 -0.18
C PRO A 33 -7.45 -7.43 0.36
N SER A 34 -7.88 -6.37 1.06
CA SER A 34 -9.30 -6.05 1.30
C SER A 34 -9.42 -4.58 1.68
N ALA A 35 -10.18 -3.75 0.96
CA ALA A 35 -10.41 -2.34 1.31
C ALA A 35 -11.90 -1.93 1.20
N PRO A 36 -12.40 -1.01 2.05
CA PRO A 36 -13.68 -0.34 1.80
C PRO A 36 -13.61 0.51 0.53
N ASN A 37 -14.76 0.98 0.05
CA ASN A 37 -14.85 1.85 -1.13
C ASN A 37 -14.29 3.26 -0.86
N TYR A 38 -12.97 3.33 -0.67
CA TYR A 38 -12.19 4.56 -0.67
C TYR A 38 -11.64 4.78 -2.07
N THR A 39 -11.73 6.00 -2.58
CA THR A 39 -11.28 6.34 -3.93
C THR A 39 -9.77 6.16 -4.15
N PHE A 40 -8.99 6.06 -3.05
CA PHE A 40 -7.53 5.99 -3.05
C PHE A 40 -6.96 4.63 -2.60
N VAL A 41 -7.79 3.72 -2.09
CA VAL A 41 -7.36 2.38 -1.66
C VAL A 41 -8.02 1.35 -2.57
N HIS A 42 -7.20 0.55 -3.22
CA HIS A 42 -7.66 -0.42 -4.21
C HIS A 42 -7.02 -1.78 -3.95
N GLU A 43 -7.67 -2.84 -4.39
CA GLU A 43 -7.00 -4.13 -4.36
C GLU A 43 -5.82 -4.15 -5.30
N ALA A 44 -4.71 -4.78 -4.89
CA ALA A 44 -3.56 -4.96 -5.77
C ALA A 44 -3.93 -5.76 -7.04
N THR A 45 -4.97 -6.60 -6.98
CA THR A 45 -5.50 -7.37 -8.12
C THR A 45 -6.18 -6.50 -9.19
N TYR A 46 -6.68 -5.31 -8.83
CA TYR A 46 -7.27 -4.36 -9.77
C TYR A 46 -6.23 -3.41 -10.38
N ALA A 47 -4.99 -3.42 -9.90
CA ALA A 47 -3.93 -2.61 -10.47
C ALA A 47 -3.58 -3.08 -11.89
N SER A 48 -3.34 -2.13 -12.79
CA SER A 48 -2.78 -2.43 -14.11
C SER A 48 -1.42 -3.12 -13.95
N ARG A 49 -1.14 -4.09 -14.83
CA ARG A 49 0.16 -4.81 -14.86
C ARG A 49 1.34 -3.86 -15.07
N ILE A 50 1.10 -2.73 -15.74
CA ILE A 50 2.08 -1.67 -15.97
C ILE A 50 1.42 -0.33 -15.61
N SER A 51 2.08 0.42 -14.76
CA SER A 51 1.67 1.75 -14.30
C SER A 51 2.91 2.59 -14.01
N PHE A 52 2.78 3.90 -14.14
CA PHE A 52 3.88 4.85 -13.97
C PHE A 52 3.55 5.80 -12.82
N TYR A 53 4.53 5.98 -11.94
CA TYR A 53 4.45 6.85 -10.78
C TYR A 53 5.80 7.54 -10.60
N ASP A 54 5.78 8.76 -10.08
CA ASP A 54 7.01 9.49 -9.75
C ASP A 54 7.73 8.83 -8.57
N TYR A 55 6.95 8.27 -7.63
CA TYR A 55 7.48 7.56 -6.47
C TYR A 55 6.71 6.27 -6.19
N ILE A 56 7.44 5.23 -5.79
CA ILE A 56 6.88 3.99 -5.26
C ILE A 56 7.35 3.84 -3.82
N VAL A 57 6.41 3.80 -2.90
CA VAL A 57 6.62 3.53 -1.48
C VAL A 57 6.21 2.09 -1.21
N VAL A 58 7.15 1.26 -0.78
CA VAL A 58 6.91 -0.14 -0.42
C VAL A 58 6.73 -0.22 1.10
N GLY A 59 5.55 -0.68 1.54
CA GLY A 59 5.16 -0.78 2.93
C GLY A 59 4.40 0.46 3.42
N GLY A 60 3.11 0.30 3.68
CA GLY A 60 2.21 1.29 4.25
C GLY A 60 2.26 1.36 5.78
N GLY A 61 3.46 1.33 6.36
CA GLY A 61 3.66 1.49 7.81
C GLY A 61 3.61 2.95 8.25
N THR A 62 3.84 3.20 9.54
CA THR A 62 3.82 4.54 10.14
C THR A 62 4.65 5.56 9.36
N ILE A 63 5.84 5.18 8.89
CA ILE A 63 6.70 6.06 8.10
C ILE A 63 6.29 6.07 6.63
N GLY A 64 5.95 4.91 6.06
CA GLY A 64 5.58 4.79 4.64
C GLY A 64 4.34 5.63 4.29
N ILE A 65 3.33 5.65 5.17
CA ILE A 65 2.16 6.50 4.98
C ILE A 65 2.50 7.98 5.10
N LEU A 66 3.38 8.37 6.03
CA LEU A 66 3.82 9.76 6.17
C LEU A 66 4.57 10.24 4.93
N VAL A 67 5.53 9.45 4.44
CA VAL A 67 6.31 9.77 3.24
C VAL A 67 5.41 9.84 2.01
N ALA A 68 4.52 8.86 1.81
CA ALA A 68 3.58 8.88 0.69
C ALA A 68 2.65 10.10 0.74
N THR A 69 2.18 10.46 1.94
CA THR A 69 1.35 11.67 2.16
C THR A 69 2.10 12.93 1.77
N THR A 70 3.36 13.08 2.19
CA THR A 70 4.18 14.25 1.83
C THR A 70 4.47 14.32 0.34
N LEU A 71 4.88 13.21 -0.29
CA LEU A 71 5.22 13.18 -1.71
C LEU A 71 4.00 13.44 -2.61
N SER A 72 2.83 12.91 -2.23
CA SER A 72 1.59 13.07 -2.99
C SER A 72 1.03 14.49 -3.02
N ALA A 73 1.62 15.41 -2.26
CA ALA A 73 1.31 16.82 -2.38
C ALA A 73 1.57 17.33 -3.80
N ASN A 74 2.68 16.90 -4.42
CA ASN A 74 3.17 17.42 -5.69
C ASN A 74 3.56 16.34 -6.72
N ALA A 75 3.42 15.05 -6.39
CA ALA A 75 3.84 13.95 -7.26
C ALA A 75 2.81 12.81 -7.25
N SER A 76 2.87 11.95 -8.27
CA SER A 76 2.13 10.69 -8.31
C SER A 76 2.84 9.63 -7.48
N VAL A 77 2.11 9.01 -6.55
CA VAL A 77 2.70 8.06 -5.59
C VAL A 77 1.92 6.76 -5.57
N LEU A 78 2.62 5.65 -5.75
CA LEU A 78 2.12 4.31 -5.46
C LEU A 78 2.59 3.90 -4.07
N LEU A 79 1.67 3.63 -3.16
CA LEU A 79 1.94 3.00 -1.88
C LEU A 79 1.50 1.54 -1.95
N HIS A 80 2.44 0.60 -1.86
CA HIS A 80 2.12 -0.81 -1.93
C HIS A 80 2.26 -1.46 -0.55
N GLU A 81 1.18 -2.02 -0.02
CA GLU A 81 1.16 -2.67 1.28
C GLU A 81 0.77 -4.14 1.14
N ARG A 82 1.54 -5.02 1.76
CA ARG A 82 1.29 -6.48 1.70
C ARG A 82 0.06 -6.87 2.54
N GLY A 83 -0.14 -6.19 3.65
CA GLY A 83 -1.24 -6.45 4.59
C GLY A 83 -2.59 -5.93 4.14
N GLY A 84 -3.63 -6.35 4.86
CA GLY A 84 -5.02 -5.89 4.68
C GLY A 84 -5.24 -4.41 4.96
N SER A 85 -6.41 -3.89 4.58
CA SER A 85 -6.92 -2.65 5.17
C SER A 85 -7.34 -2.88 6.62
N PRO A 86 -7.03 -1.96 7.53
CA PRO A 86 -7.56 -2.03 8.89
C PRO A 86 -9.08 -1.84 8.88
N TYR A 87 -9.62 -1.05 7.95
CA TYR A 87 -10.99 -0.54 8.02
C TYR A 87 -12.09 -1.60 7.90
N THR A 88 -11.79 -2.79 7.35
CA THR A 88 -12.76 -3.90 7.24
C THR A 88 -12.60 -4.96 8.34
N ASN A 89 -11.57 -4.86 9.19
CA ASN A 89 -11.24 -5.89 10.16
C ASN A 89 -11.51 -5.42 11.60
N ILE A 90 -12.57 -5.94 12.21
CA ILE A 90 -12.96 -5.57 13.58
C ILE A 90 -11.96 -6.01 14.66
N ASN A 91 -11.13 -7.03 14.38
CA ASN A 91 -10.05 -7.42 15.29
C ASN A 91 -8.95 -6.36 15.33
N VAL A 92 -8.92 -5.46 14.34
CA VAL A 92 -7.93 -4.38 14.20
C VAL A 92 -8.51 -3.03 14.62
N THR A 93 -9.77 -2.74 14.28
CA THR A 93 -10.38 -1.42 14.55
C THR A 93 -11.00 -1.30 15.94
N CYS A 94 -11.38 -2.41 16.58
CA CYS A 94 -11.93 -2.40 17.93
C CYS A 94 -10.82 -2.56 18.97
N VAL A 95 -10.71 -1.60 19.90
CA VAL A 95 -9.72 -1.63 20.97
C VAL A 95 -9.89 -2.83 21.91
N GLU A 96 -11.12 -3.33 22.08
CA GLU A 96 -11.41 -4.51 22.90
C GLU A 96 -10.75 -5.78 22.35
N ASN A 97 -10.47 -5.81 21.04
CA ASN A 97 -9.80 -6.92 20.37
C ASN A 97 -8.27 -6.75 20.32
N PHE A 98 -7.71 -5.75 21.03
CA PHE A 98 -6.28 -5.54 21.10
C PHE A 98 -5.55 -6.82 21.56
N GLY A 99 -4.45 -7.15 20.88
CA GLY A 99 -3.64 -8.32 21.20
C GLY A 99 -4.15 -9.65 20.62
N THR A 100 -5.42 -9.75 20.21
CA THR A 100 -5.97 -11.00 19.62
C THR A 100 -5.19 -11.43 18.37
N TYR A 101 -4.85 -10.46 17.52
CA TYR A 101 -4.08 -10.68 16.30
C TYR A 101 -2.62 -11.08 16.53
N LEU A 102 -2.06 -10.95 17.75
CA LEU A 102 -0.69 -11.39 18.05
C LEU A 102 -0.57 -12.92 18.08
N PHE A 103 -1.68 -13.59 18.36
CA PHE A 103 -1.76 -15.05 18.43
C PHE A 103 -2.43 -15.68 17.22
N ASP A 104 -3.07 -14.88 16.37
CA ASP A 104 -3.68 -15.31 15.12
C ASP A 104 -2.62 -15.90 14.16
N THR A 105 -2.87 -17.12 13.69
CA THR A 105 -2.00 -17.88 12.78
C THR A 105 -2.59 -18.00 11.38
N THR A 106 -3.74 -17.38 11.13
CA THR A 106 -4.40 -17.45 9.83
C THR A 106 -3.55 -16.78 8.74
N PRO A 107 -3.63 -17.25 7.48
CA PRO A 107 -2.86 -16.67 6.39
C PRO A 107 -3.10 -15.18 6.15
N ASN A 108 -4.25 -14.66 6.60
CA ASN A 108 -4.69 -13.27 6.43
C ASN A 108 -4.65 -12.47 7.76
N SER A 109 -4.01 -13.02 8.79
CA SER A 109 -3.85 -12.34 10.08
C SER A 109 -3.23 -10.94 9.95
N PRO A 110 -3.69 -9.95 10.73
CA PRO A 110 -3.13 -8.59 10.75
C PRO A 110 -1.69 -8.50 11.26
N SER A 111 -1.17 -9.59 11.84
CA SER A 111 0.23 -9.69 12.28
C SER A 111 0.87 -10.97 11.74
N GLN A 112 2.14 -10.87 11.37
CA GLN A 112 2.98 -12.00 11.02
C GLN A 112 3.85 -12.36 12.23
N ARG A 113 3.75 -13.62 12.66
CA ARG A 113 4.57 -14.16 13.75
C ARG A 113 5.94 -14.59 13.24
N PHE A 114 6.97 -14.39 14.06
CA PHE A 114 8.32 -14.88 13.81
C PHE A 114 9.03 -15.15 15.14
N GLY A 115 9.94 -16.12 15.15
CA GLY A 115 10.73 -16.47 16.34
C GLY A 115 12.17 -16.00 16.19
N VAL A 116 12.73 -15.45 17.27
CA VAL A 116 14.16 -15.12 17.36
C VAL A 116 14.65 -15.65 18.70
N GLU A 117 15.66 -16.51 18.70
CA GLU A 117 16.26 -17.06 19.93
C GLU A 117 15.23 -17.67 20.91
N GLY A 118 14.23 -18.39 20.39
CA GLY A 118 13.17 -19.00 21.20
C GLY A 118 12.08 -18.04 21.70
N VAL A 119 12.17 -16.74 21.42
CA VAL A 119 11.15 -15.75 21.75
C VAL A 119 10.23 -15.52 20.56
N LEU A 120 8.92 -15.68 20.78
CA LEU A 120 7.89 -15.40 19.79
C LEU A 120 7.61 -13.90 19.72
N ASN A 121 7.74 -13.36 18.52
CA ASN A 121 7.46 -11.97 18.18
C ASN A 121 6.37 -11.90 17.10
N ALA A 122 5.76 -10.74 16.95
CA ALA A 122 4.81 -10.46 15.88
C ALA A 122 5.15 -9.12 15.23
N CYS A 123 5.18 -9.07 13.90
CA CYS A 123 5.29 -7.86 13.10
C CYS A 123 3.94 -7.55 12.46
N PRO A 124 3.49 -6.29 12.41
CA PRO A 124 2.27 -5.93 11.70
C PRO A 124 2.33 -6.29 10.23
N ARG A 125 1.18 -6.71 9.70
CA ARG A 125 0.92 -7.01 8.30
C ARG A 125 -0.45 -6.44 7.95
N VAL A 126 -0.55 -5.11 8.06
CA VAL A 126 -1.77 -4.33 7.85
C VAL A 126 -1.38 -2.88 7.54
N LEU A 127 -2.15 -2.19 6.71
CA LEU A 127 -1.96 -0.76 6.47
C LEU A 127 -1.99 0.02 7.80
N GLY A 128 -1.03 0.91 7.99
CA GLY A 128 -0.77 1.64 9.24
C GLY A 128 0.18 0.92 10.20
N HIS A 129 0.38 -0.39 10.06
CA HIS A 129 1.27 -1.21 10.90
C HIS A 129 1.13 -0.93 12.40
N TRP A 130 2.22 -0.55 13.06
CA TRP A 130 2.35 -0.42 14.51
C TRP A 130 1.47 0.67 15.09
N VAL A 131 1.11 1.70 14.33
CA VAL A 131 0.18 2.74 14.85
C VAL A 131 -1.23 2.20 15.02
N VAL A 132 -1.57 1.12 14.30
CA VAL A 132 -2.84 0.42 14.42
C VAL A 132 -2.74 -0.71 15.45
N VAL A 133 -1.53 -1.26 15.63
CA VAL A 133 -1.25 -2.47 16.43
C VAL A 133 -0.74 -2.18 17.84
N LEU A 134 -0.31 -0.95 18.17
CA LEU A 134 0.17 -0.56 19.50
C LEU A 134 -0.54 0.70 19.99
N PRO A 135 -0.97 0.76 21.27
CA PRO A 135 -1.39 2.01 21.89
C PRO A 135 -0.24 3.01 21.86
N LEU A 136 -0.54 4.25 21.45
CA LEU A 136 0.43 5.33 21.33
C LEU A 136 1.09 5.61 22.68
N MET A 137 2.34 5.19 22.85
CA MET A 137 3.21 5.64 23.94
C MET A 137 4.08 6.78 23.43
N ARG A 138 4.07 7.93 24.13
CA ARG A 138 5.02 9.02 23.84
C ARG A 138 6.35 8.69 24.52
N GLY A 139 7.46 8.87 23.80
CA GLY A 139 8.78 8.81 24.41
C GLY A 139 8.96 9.93 25.43
N SER A 140 9.56 9.63 26.58
CA SER A 140 9.99 10.62 27.55
C SER A 140 11.09 11.49 26.92
N THR A 141 10.83 12.79 26.72
CA THR A 141 11.83 13.73 26.17
C THR A 141 12.47 14.50 27.32
N LEU A 142 13.76 14.29 27.58
CA LEU A 142 14.55 15.13 28.48
C LEU A 142 15.35 16.14 27.64
N LEU A 143 14.88 17.38 27.59
CA LEU A 143 15.60 18.48 26.96
C LEU A 143 16.57 19.11 27.97
N VAL A 144 17.85 18.75 27.92
CA VAL A 144 18.89 19.39 28.74
C VAL A 144 19.35 20.66 28.05
N LYS A 145 19.01 21.82 28.62
CA LYS A 145 19.55 23.11 28.18
C LYS A 145 20.95 23.28 28.74
N LYS A 146 21.97 23.23 27.87
CA LYS A 146 23.35 23.56 28.25
C LYS A 146 23.42 25.09 28.48
N TYR A 147 23.60 25.51 29.73
CA TYR A 147 24.05 26.88 30.00
C TYR A 147 25.56 26.93 29.73
N SER A 148 25.97 27.83 28.83
CA SER A 148 27.36 28.22 28.69
C SER A 148 27.66 29.34 29.68
N PRO A 149 28.82 29.34 30.36
CA PRO A 149 29.23 30.44 31.23
C PRO A 149 29.42 31.75 30.46
#